data_AF-A0A6A8AWZ2-F1
#
_entry.id   AF-A0A6A8AWZ2-F1
#
_cell.length_a   1.000
_cell.length_b   1.000
_cell.length_c   1.000
_cell.angle_alpha   90.00
_cell.angle_beta   90.00
_cell.angle_gamma   90.00
#
_symmetry.space_group_name_H-M   'P 1'
#
loop_
_entity.id
_entity.type
_entity.pdbx_description
1 polymer ?
#
loop_
_entity_poly.entity_id
_entity_poly.type
_entity_poly.pdbx_seq_one_letter_code
_entity_poly.pdbx_strand_id
1 'polypeptide(L)' 'MMWWGTGMGSWFWLILIAGCGWFFWWGPRPRYRRRYRETPLESARGRYAKGEISREEFEEILENLQRSRSIS' A
#
# COMPACT_ATOMS: atom_id res chain seq x y z
N MET A 1 -30.60 -37.19 13.02
CA MET A 1 -29.56 -36.45 13.76
C MET A 1 -30.03 -35.01 13.87
N MET A 2 -30.82 -34.77 14.91
CA MET A 2 -31.66 -33.59 15.11
C MET A 2 -30.76 -32.36 15.31
N TRP A 3 -30.85 -31.33 14.47
CA TRP A 3 -31.76 -30.19 14.67
C TRP A 3 -31.69 -29.61 16.11
N TRP A 4 -30.47 -29.42 16.60
CA TRP A 4 -30.18 -28.66 17.81
C TRP A 4 -29.34 -27.45 17.41
N GLY A 5 -29.88 -26.25 17.58
CA GLY A 5 -29.07 -25.01 17.59
C GLY A 5 -29.29 -24.01 16.47
N THR A 6 -30.22 -24.22 15.55
CA THR A 6 -30.46 -23.29 14.42
C THR A 6 -30.88 -21.88 14.87
N GLY A 7 -31.44 -21.74 16.08
CA GLY A 7 -31.85 -20.45 16.65
C GLY A 7 -30.76 -19.66 17.38
N MET A 8 -29.96 -20.31 18.23
CA MET A 8 -28.91 -19.64 19.02
C MET A 8 -27.60 -19.42 18.25
N GLY A 9 -27.26 -20.31 17.32
CA GLY A 9 -26.04 -20.17 16.50
C GLY A 9 -26.08 -18.97 15.56
N SER A 10 -27.26 -18.60 15.07
CA SER A 10 -27.41 -17.49 14.11
C SER A 10 -27.08 -16.11 14.72
N TRP A 11 -27.48 -15.88 15.97
CA TRP A 11 -27.18 -14.62 16.66
C TRP A 11 -25.70 -14.46 16.99
N PHE A 12 -25.02 -15.57 17.30
CA PHE A 12 -23.57 -15.58 17.49
C PHE A 12 -22.84 -15.08 16.23
N TRP A 13 -23.24 -15.56 15.05
CA TRP A 13 -22.66 -15.11 13.78
C TRP A 13 -22.96 -13.63 13.49
N LEU A 14 -24.16 -13.14 13.81
CA LEU A 14 -24.50 -11.72 13.64
C LEU A 14 -23.63 -10.80 14.51
N ILE A 15 -23.46 -11.14 15.79
CA ILE A 15 -22.60 -10.36 16.71
C ILE A 15 -21.13 -10.45 16.27
N LEU A 16 -20.66 -11.63 15.87
CA LEU A 16 -19.29 -11.85 15.42
C LEU A 16 -18.97 -11.03 14.16
N ILE A 17 -19.86 -11.03 13.16
CA ILE A 17 -19.71 -10.25 11.93
C ILE A 17 -19.77 -8.75 12.24
N ALA A 18 -20.71 -8.30 13.07
CA ALA A 18 -20.81 -6.90 13.47
C ALA A 18 -19.56 -6.42 14.23
N GLY A 19 -19.04 -7.23 15.15
CA GLY A 19 -17.81 -6.95 15.90
C GLY A 19 -16.57 -6.90 14.99
N CYS A 20 -16.42 -7.87 14.09
CA CYS A 20 -15.35 -7.87 13.09
C CYS A 20 -15.43 -6.66 12.15
N GLY A 21 -16.62 -6.31 11.66
CA GLY A 21 -16.83 -5.13 10.82
C GLY A 21 -16.48 -3.82 11.53
N TRP A 22 -16.93 -3.65 12.78
CA TRP A 22 -16.58 -2.50 13.62
C TRP A 22 -15.07 -2.41 13.86
N PHE A 23 -14.43 -3.54 14.20
CA PHE A 23 -12.99 -3.61 14.40
C PHE A 23 -12.21 -3.31 13.12
N PHE A 24 -12.69 -3.73 11.95
CA PHE A 24 -12.07 -3.41 10.67
C PHE A 24 -12.29 -1.95 10.25
N TRP A 25 -13.40 -1.34 10.69
CA TRP A 25 -13.69 0.08 10.43
C TRP A 25 -12.88 1.01 11.33
N TRP A 26 -12.69 0.64 12.60
CA TRP A 26 -11.88 1.39 13.56
C TRP A 26 -10.39 1.06 13.47
N GLY A 27 -10.06 -0.13 13.00
CA GLY A 27 -8.69 -0.56 12.77
C GLY A 27 -7.97 0.42 11.84
N PRO A 28 -6.65 0.60 12.01
CA PRO A 28 -5.88 1.44 11.10
C PRO A 28 -6.16 0.92 9.70
N ARG A 29 -6.87 1.73 8.88
CA ARG A 29 -7.09 1.45 7.47
C ARG A 29 -5.75 0.93 6.98
N PRO A 30 -5.67 -0.29 6.42
CA PRO A 30 -4.42 -0.76 5.88
C PRO A 30 -4.01 0.38 4.98
N ARG A 31 -2.96 1.10 5.38
CA ARG A 31 -2.31 2.04 4.50
C ARG A 31 -1.94 1.08 3.41
N TYR A 32 -2.74 1.08 2.34
CA TYR A 32 -2.37 0.59 1.06
C TYR A 32 -1.07 1.34 0.91
N ARG A 33 0.03 0.69 1.29
CA ARG A 33 1.34 1.05 0.84
C ARG A 33 1.09 0.83 -0.62
N ARG A 34 0.60 1.90 -1.30
CA ARG A 34 0.82 2.14 -2.70
C ARG A 34 2.23 1.65 -2.80
N ARG A 35 2.37 0.44 -3.36
CA ARG A 35 3.64 -0.16 -3.66
C ARG A 35 4.29 0.97 -4.41
N TYR A 36 5.08 1.75 -3.68
CA TYR A 36 5.52 3.04 -4.14
C TYR A 36 6.41 2.57 -5.25
N ARG A 37 5.87 2.65 -6.46
CA ARG A 37 6.42 1.98 -7.62
C ARG A 37 7.66 2.78 -7.80
N GLU A 38 8.74 2.36 -7.14
CA GLU A 38 9.90 3.18 -6.81
C GLU A 38 10.25 3.84 -8.12
N THR A 39 9.81 5.09 -8.24
CA THR A 39 9.95 5.76 -9.51
C THR A 39 11.44 5.79 -9.71
N PRO A 40 11.98 5.55 -10.91
CA PRO A 40 13.43 5.50 -11.10
C PRO A 40 14.14 6.73 -10.47
N LEU A 41 13.42 7.85 -10.44
CA LEU A 41 13.70 9.11 -9.76
C LEU A 41 13.91 9.00 -8.23
N GLU A 42 13.10 8.23 -7.52
CA GLU A 42 13.27 8.00 -6.07
C GLU A 42 14.43 7.07 -5.74
N SER A 43 14.66 6.05 -6.57
CA SER A 43 15.84 5.20 -6.43
C SER A 43 17.11 6.01 -6.66
N ALA A 44 17.13 6.86 -7.71
CA ALA A 44 18.23 7.79 -7.98
C ALA A 44 18.42 8.81 -6.84
N ARG A 45 17.34 9.40 -6.32
CA ARG A 45 17.40 10.33 -5.17
C ARG A 45 17.95 9.65 -3.92
N GLY A 46 17.56 8.40 -3.66
CA GLY A 46 18.06 7.62 -2.53
C GLY A 46 19.56 7.35 -2.63
N ARG A 47 20.08 7.06 -3.83
CA ARG A 47 21.51 6.83 -4.07
C ARG A 47 22.34 8.12 -4.04
N TYR A 48 21.79 9.23 -4.56
CA TYR A 48 22.38 10.56 -4.42
C TYR A 48 22.49 10.98 -2.95
N ALA A 49 21.45 10.74 -2.13
CA ALA A 49 21.48 11.03 -0.69
C ALA A 49 22.51 10.18 0.08
N LYS A 50 22.86 9.00 -0.44
CA LYS A 50 23.94 8.15 0.09
C LYS A 50 25.32 8.56 -0.42
N GLY A 51 25.41 9.48 -1.38
CA GLY A 51 26.67 9.87 -2.03
C GLY A 51 27.24 8.80 -2.96
N GLU A 52 26.43 7.82 -3.38
CA GLU A 52 26.85 6.75 -4.30
C GLU A 52 26.91 7.23 -5.77
N ILE A 53 26.34 8.40 -6.07
CA ILE A 53 26.20 8.97 -7.42
C ILE A 53 26.59 10.45 -7.34
N SER A 54 27.31 10.96 -8.34
CA SER A 54 27.65 12.38 -8.40
C SER A 54 26.43 13.24 -8.75
N ARG A 55 26.55 14.56 -8.57
CA ARG A 55 25.50 15.50 -8.97
C ARG A 55 25.25 15.49 -10.48
N GLU A 56 26.30 15.33 -11.27
CA GLU A 56 26.20 15.31 -12.74
C GLU A 56 25.39 14.10 -13.22
N GLU A 57 25.69 12.91 -12.70
CA GLU A 57 24.96 11.67 -13.02
C GLU A 57 23.49 11.73 -12.58
N PHE A 58 23.20 12.39 -11.45
CA PHE A 58 21.83 12.59 -10.99
C PHE A 58 21.03 13.53 -11.92
N GLU A 59 21.64 14.61 -12.39
CA GLU A 59 21.02 15.56 -13.32
C GLU A 59 20.71 14.91 -14.68
N GLU A 60 21.61 14.06 -15.19
CA GLU A 60 21.39 13.31 -16.45
C GLU A 60 20.21 12.33 -16.36
N ILE A 61 20.07 11.63 -15.22
CA ILE A 61 18.94 10.74 -14.96
C ILE A 61 17.63 11.53 -14.88
N LEU A 62 17.67 12.73 -14.27
CA LEU A 62 16.51 13.61 -14.15
C LEU A 62 16.03 14.08 -15.53
N GLU A 63 16.94 14.53 -16.38
CA GLU A 63 16.63 15.01 -17.72
C GLU A 63 16.06 13.89 -18.61
N ASN A 64 16.69 12.71 -18.60
CA ASN A 64 16.20 11.55 -19.35
C ASN A 64 14.79 11.13 -18.90
N LEU A 65 14.54 11.12 -17.58
CA LEU A 65 13.23 10.78 -17.05
C LEU A 65 12.16 11.82 -17.42
N GLN A 66 12.50 13.11 -17.43
CA GLN A 66 11.57 14.16 -17.87
C GLN A 66 11.26 14.05 -19.37
N ARG A 67 12.28 13.82 -20.20
CA ARG A 67 12.13 13.64 -21.65
C ARG A 67 11.28 12.42 -22.01
N SER A 68 11.42 11.32 -21.26
CA SER A 68 10.60 10.12 -21.48
C SER A 68 9.12 10.30 -21.09
N ARG A 69 8.83 11.14 -20.08
CA ARG A 69 7.45 11.41 -19.62
C ARG A 69 6.68 12.35 -20.55
N SER A 70 7.36 13.23 -21.29
CA SER A 70 6.71 14.15 -22.23
C SER A 70 6.30 13.51 -23.56
N ILE A 71 6.69 12.27 -23.82
CA ILE A 71 6.44 11.55 -25.09
C ILE A 71 5.29 10.52 -24.95
N SER A 72 4.78 10.28 -23.74
CA SER A 72 3.63 9.39 -23.46
C SER A 72 2.36 10.15 -23.13
#